data_AF-A0A560EAK1-F1
#
_entry.id   AF-A0A560EAK1-F1
#
_cell.length_a   1.000
_cell.length_b   1.000
_cell.length_c   1.000
_cell.angle_alpha   90.00
_cell.angle_beta   90.00
_cell.angle_gamma   90.00
#
_symmetry.space_group_name_H-M   'P 1'
#
loop_
_entity.id
_entity.type
_entity.pdbx_description
1 polymer ?
#
loop_
_entity_poly.entity_id
_entity_poly.type
_entity_poly.pdbx_seq_one_letter_code
_entity_poly.pdbx_strand_id
1 'polypeptide(L)'
;MRRWVFVVVAACALAGCNTTGDVASTMYPDAVRAGSSVKGDAAILLVGNGGSETINYLQFVHSGFPAINARGITLAPDGFVAIPVAVGTTGLELQNYTTTGRPGTYLPNGVASGFVPVRTPKIDIVSPGLYYVATVFPGQPRNFETRPTAAQLAKLRRERPELAGLKPVNFGWSN
;
A
#
# COMPACT_ATOMS: atom_id res chain seq x y z
N MET A 1 -9.23 58.08 33.74
CA MET A 1 -10.01 57.34 32.72
C MET A 1 -9.36 57.64 31.36
N ARG A 2 -8.31 56.92 30.95
CA ARG A 2 -8.28 55.60 30.29
C ARG A 2 -9.01 55.61 28.94
N ARG A 3 -8.28 55.78 27.83
CA ARG A 3 -8.47 55.05 26.56
C ARG A 3 -7.22 55.16 25.68
N TRP A 4 -6.63 53.99 25.46
CA TRP A 4 -5.50 53.70 24.58
C TRP A 4 -6.08 53.26 23.23
N VAL A 5 -5.43 53.62 22.12
CA VAL A 5 -5.62 52.92 20.83
C VAL A 5 -4.23 52.56 20.31
N PHE A 6 -3.81 51.35 20.63
CA PHE A 6 -2.72 50.67 19.92
C PHE A 6 -3.35 49.95 18.74
N VAL A 7 -2.96 50.34 17.52
CA VAL A 7 -3.26 49.60 16.30
C VAL A 7 -2.32 48.39 16.27
N VAL A 8 -2.88 47.22 16.56
CA VAL A 8 -2.17 45.94 16.43
C VAL A 8 -2.10 45.60 14.94
N VAL A 9 -0.89 45.59 14.40
CA VAL A 9 -0.57 45.03 13.09
C VAL A 9 -0.92 43.54 13.13
N ALA A 10 -1.95 43.16 12.38
CA ALA A 10 -2.30 41.76 12.18
C ALA A 10 -1.19 41.10 11.35
N ALA A 11 -0.30 40.40 12.03
CA ALA A 11 0.56 39.41 11.40
C ALA A 11 -0.34 38.28 10.89
N CYS A 12 -0.57 38.24 9.57
CA CYS A 12 -1.07 37.06 8.91
C CYS A 12 -0.06 35.93 9.14
N ALA A 13 -0.35 35.07 10.11
CA ALA A 13 0.26 33.76 10.20
C ALA A 13 -0.07 33.04 8.89
N LEU A 14 0.92 32.96 8.00
CA LEU A 14 1.02 31.89 7.02
C LEU A 14 1.14 30.59 7.81
N ALA A 15 0.00 30.07 8.28
CA ALA A 15 -0.15 28.67 8.57
C ALA A 15 -0.02 27.97 7.22
N GLY A 16 1.23 27.68 6.85
CA GLY A 16 1.53 26.79 5.77
C GLY A 16 0.74 25.51 6.01
N CYS A 17 -0.08 25.15 5.03
CA CYS A 17 -0.68 23.84 4.90
C CYS A 17 0.43 22.79 4.88
N ASN A 18 0.97 22.43 6.05
CA ASN A 18 1.60 21.14 6.23
C ASN A 18 0.45 20.15 6.33
N THR A 19 0.07 19.58 5.19
CA THR A 19 -0.68 18.33 5.12
C THR A 19 0.15 17.25 5.83
N THR A 20 -0.05 17.13 7.14
CA THR A 20 0.41 16.00 7.93
C THR A 20 -0.30 14.75 7.40
N GLY A 21 0.41 13.97 6.58
CA GLY A 21 0.56 12.51 6.67
C GLY A 21 -0.63 11.63 7.06
N ASP A 22 -1.87 12.01 6.76
CA ASP A 22 -3.01 11.13 6.92
C ASP A 22 -3.00 10.10 5.79
N VAL A 23 -2.39 8.95 6.10
CA VAL A 23 -2.49 7.75 5.27
C VAL A 23 -3.92 7.22 5.40
N ALA A 24 -4.87 7.89 4.75
CA ALA A 24 -6.27 7.52 4.75
C ALA A 24 -6.47 6.28 3.88
N SER A 25 -7.20 5.28 4.40
CA SER A 25 -7.66 4.17 3.57
C SER A 25 -8.67 4.69 2.57
N THR A 26 -8.34 4.60 1.29
CA THR A 26 -9.24 4.96 0.18
C THR A 26 -9.35 3.78 -0.78
N MET A 27 -10.28 3.87 -1.73
CA MET A 27 -10.37 2.92 -2.85
C MET A 27 -9.16 3.04 -3.81
N TYR A 28 -8.37 4.11 -3.69
CA TYR A 28 -7.21 4.42 -4.51
C TYR A 28 -6.04 4.82 -3.60
N PRO A 29 -5.55 3.91 -2.75
CA PRO A 29 -4.54 4.24 -1.78
C PRO A 29 -3.22 4.54 -2.47
N ASP A 30 -2.56 5.61 -2.04
CA ASP A 30 -1.17 5.84 -2.38
C ASP A 30 -0.29 4.85 -1.61
N ALA A 31 0.68 4.25 -2.32
CA ALA A 31 1.68 3.42 -1.66
C ALA A 31 2.49 4.27 -0.68
N VAL A 32 2.77 3.72 0.51
CA VAL A 32 3.64 4.36 1.50
C VAL A 32 5.01 4.58 0.86
N ARG A 33 5.48 5.83 0.84
CA ARG A 33 6.80 6.18 0.30
C ARG A 33 7.87 5.95 1.34
N ALA A 34 9.07 5.54 0.89
CA ALA A 34 10.23 5.38 1.78
C ALA A 34 10.49 6.69 2.56
N GLY A 35 10.76 6.56 3.86
CA GLY A 35 11.00 7.71 4.74
C GLY A 35 9.75 8.53 5.14
N SER A 36 8.55 8.12 4.72
CA SER A 36 7.32 8.76 5.18
C SER A 36 6.99 8.35 6.62
N SER A 37 6.30 9.23 7.36
CA SER A 37 5.72 8.86 8.65
C SER A 37 4.55 7.90 8.45
N VAL A 38 4.58 6.76 9.14
CA VAL A 38 3.45 5.81 9.19
C VAL A 38 2.93 5.79 10.62
N LYS A 39 1.63 6.01 10.80
CA LYS A 39 1.02 5.96 12.13
C LYS A 39 1.01 4.52 12.66
N GLY A 40 1.27 4.35 13.95
CA GLY A 40 1.32 3.01 14.58
C GLY A 40 -0.02 2.27 14.61
N ASP A 41 -1.13 2.97 14.40
CA ASP A 41 -2.49 2.45 14.28
C ASP A 41 -2.91 2.13 12.84
N ALA A 42 -2.01 2.29 11.86
CA ALA A 42 -2.28 1.93 10.47
C ALA A 42 -2.22 0.40 10.25
N ALA A 43 -3.09 -0.10 9.39
CA ALA A 43 -2.93 -1.43 8.78
C ALA A 43 -2.32 -1.28 7.38
N ILE A 44 -1.22 -1.97 7.14
CA ILE A 44 -0.43 -1.88 5.91
C ILE A 44 -0.31 -3.26 5.29
N LEU A 45 -0.73 -3.38 4.02
CA LEU A 45 -0.51 -4.55 3.20
C LEU A 45 0.88 -4.49 2.56
N LEU A 46 1.61 -5.59 2.61
CA LEU A 46 2.86 -5.80 1.90
C LEU A 46 2.62 -6.74 0.72
N VAL A 47 3.03 -6.29 -0.46
CA VAL A 47 3.12 -7.13 -1.66
C VAL A 47 4.56 -7.08 -2.17
N GLY A 48 5.15 -8.27 -2.31
CA GLY A 48 6.47 -8.44 -2.90
C GLY A 48 6.40 -8.71 -4.40
N ASN A 49 7.49 -8.44 -5.09
CA ASN A 49 7.67 -8.84 -6.49
C ASN A 49 8.91 -9.73 -6.60
N GLY A 50 8.73 -11.00 -6.96
CA GLY A 50 9.81 -11.95 -7.17
C GLY A 50 10.09 -12.23 -8.66
N GLY A 51 9.43 -11.53 -9.57
CA GLY A 51 9.65 -11.66 -11.02
C GLY A 51 10.57 -10.58 -11.57
N SER A 52 10.84 -10.66 -12.88
CA SER A 52 11.75 -9.75 -13.59
C SER A 52 11.07 -8.47 -14.12
N GLU A 53 9.75 -8.40 -14.10
CA GLU A 53 9.00 -7.24 -14.58
C GLU A 53 8.62 -6.31 -13.44
N THR A 54 8.56 -5.00 -13.73
CA THR A 54 8.04 -4.01 -12.77
C THR A 54 6.51 -4.06 -12.76
N ILE A 55 5.93 -4.15 -11.57
CA ILE A 55 4.48 -4.06 -11.35
C ILE A 55 4.11 -2.60 -11.11
N ASN A 56 3.06 -2.13 -11.80
CA ASN A 56 2.61 -0.74 -11.74
C ASN A 56 1.16 -0.56 -11.25
N TYR A 57 0.49 -1.67 -10.94
CA TYR A 57 -0.88 -1.68 -10.44
C TYR A 57 -1.16 -2.95 -9.64
N LEU A 58 -1.93 -2.80 -8.56
CA LEU A 58 -2.49 -3.90 -7.78
C LEU A 58 -3.98 -3.64 -7.51
N GLN A 59 -4.79 -4.68 -7.65
CA GLN A 59 -6.21 -4.65 -7.31
C GLN A 59 -6.52 -5.66 -6.22
N PHE A 60 -7.08 -5.18 -5.12
CA PHE A 60 -7.58 -6.01 -4.03
C PHE A 60 -9.10 -5.98 -3.99
N VAL A 61 -9.71 -7.16 -3.91
CA VAL A 61 -11.14 -7.32 -3.63
C VAL A 61 -11.34 -7.71 -2.19
N HIS A 62 -12.50 -7.38 -1.63
CA HIS A 62 -12.87 -7.73 -0.26
C HIS A 62 -14.40 -7.91 -0.20
N SER A 63 -14.94 -8.20 0.98
CA SER A 63 -16.39 -8.41 1.19
C SER A 63 -17.24 -7.17 0.92
N GLY A 64 -16.63 -5.99 1.00
CA GLY A 64 -17.25 -4.71 0.71
C GLY A 64 -16.99 -4.26 -0.73
N PHE A 65 -17.74 -3.24 -1.16
CA PHE A 65 -17.52 -2.59 -2.45
C PHE A 65 -17.23 -1.10 -2.27
N PRO A 66 -16.43 -0.51 -3.16
CA PRO A 66 -15.77 -1.14 -4.30
C PRO A 66 -14.34 -1.64 -3.99
N ALA A 67 -13.69 -2.26 -4.98
CA ALA A 67 -12.32 -2.77 -4.86
C ALA A 67 -11.29 -1.68 -4.53
N ILE A 68 -10.20 -2.08 -3.87
CA ILE A 68 -9.05 -1.23 -3.55
C ILE A 68 -8.04 -1.34 -4.67
N ASN A 69 -7.64 -0.21 -5.25
CA ASN A 69 -6.83 -0.12 -6.45
C ASN A 69 -5.58 0.72 -6.18
N ALA A 70 -4.44 0.08 -5.92
CA ALA A 70 -3.16 0.77 -5.84
C ALA A 70 -2.65 1.04 -7.26
N ARG A 71 -2.76 2.29 -7.71
CA ARG A 71 -2.40 2.74 -9.07
C ARG A 71 -1.11 3.55 -9.03
N GLY A 72 -0.40 3.59 -10.17
CA GLY A 72 0.80 4.44 -10.31
C GLY A 72 1.94 4.04 -9.37
N ILE A 73 1.92 2.82 -8.86
CA ILE A 73 3.01 2.29 -8.05
C ILE A 73 4.20 1.92 -8.96
N THR A 74 5.38 1.84 -8.38
CA THR A 74 6.57 1.30 -9.05
C THR A 74 7.15 0.20 -8.18
N LEU A 75 6.67 -1.03 -8.36
CA LEU A 75 7.14 -2.20 -7.64
C LEU A 75 8.18 -2.92 -8.50
N ALA A 76 9.44 -2.56 -8.28
CA ALA A 76 10.60 -3.15 -8.96
C ALA A 76 10.76 -4.64 -8.63
N PRO A 77 11.48 -5.41 -9.47
CA PRO A 77 11.96 -6.75 -9.13
C PRO A 77 12.62 -6.81 -7.75
N ASP A 78 12.37 -7.90 -7.03
CA ASP A 78 12.78 -8.15 -5.65
C ASP A 78 12.34 -7.07 -4.64
N GLY A 79 11.37 -6.23 -5.00
CA GLY A 79 10.91 -5.09 -4.22
C GLY A 79 9.71 -5.40 -3.33
N PHE A 80 9.35 -4.41 -2.50
CA PHE A 80 8.11 -4.37 -1.74
C PHE A 80 7.34 -3.10 -2.01
N VAL A 81 6.01 -3.23 -2.10
CA VAL A 81 5.09 -2.10 -2.01
C VAL A 81 4.24 -2.26 -0.74
N ALA A 82 3.98 -1.12 -0.11
CA ALA A 82 3.23 -1.03 1.13
C ALA A 82 1.95 -0.22 0.88
N ILE A 83 0.79 -0.86 1.01
CA ILE A 83 -0.51 -0.29 0.69
C ILE A 83 -1.35 -0.15 1.96
N PRO A 84 -1.74 1.07 2.35
CA PRO A 84 -2.59 1.26 3.52
C PRO A 84 -4.02 0.80 3.27
N VAL A 85 -4.62 0.18 4.28
CA VAL A 85 -6.00 -0.29 4.27
C VAL A 85 -6.69 -0.07 5.61
N ALA A 86 -8.01 -0.05 5.60
CA ALA A 86 -8.81 0.11 6.81
C ALA A 86 -8.79 -1.18 7.65
N VAL A 87 -8.60 -1.02 8.96
CA VAL A 87 -8.94 -2.06 9.92
C VAL A 87 -10.43 -2.34 9.84
N GLY A 88 -10.81 -3.62 9.89
CA GLY A 88 -12.16 -4.12 9.64
C GLY A 88 -12.41 -4.58 8.20
N THR A 89 -11.45 -4.43 7.28
CA THR A 89 -11.58 -4.97 5.92
C THR A 89 -11.55 -6.51 5.96
N THR A 90 -12.64 -7.17 5.57
CA THR A 90 -12.77 -8.63 5.62
C THR A 90 -12.71 -9.28 4.24
N GLY A 91 -12.14 -10.48 4.17
CA GLY A 91 -12.04 -11.28 2.96
C GLY A 91 -11.14 -10.65 1.88
N LEU A 92 -10.12 -9.89 2.27
CA LEU A 92 -9.23 -9.18 1.35
C LEU A 92 -8.36 -10.15 0.56
N GLU A 93 -8.34 -10.00 -0.76
CA GLU A 93 -7.60 -10.84 -1.70
C GLU A 93 -6.97 -9.96 -2.78
N LEU A 94 -5.69 -10.17 -3.10
CA LEU A 94 -5.09 -9.60 -4.30
C LEU A 94 -5.66 -10.35 -5.51
N GLN A 95 -6.48 -9.67 -6.29
CA GLN A 95 -7.18 -10.26 -7.41
C GLN A 95 -6.37 -10.18 -8.70
N ASN A 96 -5.85 -8.99 -9.01
CA ASN A 96 -5.17 -8.69 -10.26
C ASN A 96 -3.97 -7.77 -10.06
N TYR A 97 -3.01 -7.83 -10.98
CA TYR A 97 -1.94 -6.84 -11.13
C TYR A 97 -1.72 -6.50 -12.61
N THR A 98 -0.96 -5.44 -12.89
CA THR A 98 -0.42 -5.18 -14.23
C THR A 98 1.08 -4.93 -14.14
N THR A 99 1.77 -5.09 -15.26
CA THR A 99 3.19 -4.76 -15.37
C THR A 99 3.39 -3.57 -16.30
N THR A 100 4.53 -2.89 -16.19
CA THR A 100 4.85 -1.75 -17.08
C THR A 100 4.86 -2.17 -18.56
N GLY A 101 5.31 -3.39 -18.87
CA GLY A 101 5.29 -3.93 -20.23
C GLY A 101 3.90 -4.36 -20.71
N ARG A 102 2.92 -4.46 -19.80
CA ARG A 102 1.56 -4.90 -20.09
C ARG A 102 0.54 -4.06 -19.29
N PRO A 103 0.36 -2.77 -19.63
CA PRO A 103 -0.53 -1.89 -18.90
C PRO A 103 -1.99 -2.35 -18.99
N GLY A 104 -2.72 -2.20 -17.88
CA GLY A 104 -4.15 -2.52 -17.82
C GLY A 104 -5.00 -1.49 -18.56
N THR A 105 -5.96 -1.96 -19.35
CA THR A 105 -6.97 -1.11 -20.00
C THR A 105 -8.27 -1.89 -20.20
N TYR A 106 -9.37 -1.17 -20.44
CA TYR A 106 -10.61 -1.75 -20.91
C TYR A 106 -10.78 -1.43 -22.38
N LEU A 107 -10.98 -2.46 -23.19
CA LEU A 107 -11.27 -2.31 -24.61
C LEU A 107 -12.67 -1.71 -24.81
N PRO A 108 -13.00 -1.15 -25.99
CA PRO A 108 -14.31 -0.53 -26.24
C PRO A 108 -15.52 -1.44 -26.01
N ASN A 109 -15.34 -2.76 -26.09
CA ASN A 109 -16.35 -3.76 -25.78
C ASN A 109 -16.42 -4.13 -24.28
N GLY A 110 -15.74 -3.40 -23.41
CA GLY A 110 -15.69 -3.63 -21.96
C GLY A 110 -14.74 -4.75 -21.52
N VAL A 111 -14.04 -5.42 -22.45
CA VAL A 111 -13.11 -6.50 -22.10
C VAL A 111 -11.87 -5.93 -21.43
N ALA A 112 -11.53 -6.47 -20.26
CA ALA A 112 -10.30 -6.15 -19.55
C ALA A 112 -9.08 -6.74 -20.31
N SER A 113 -8.09 -5.89 -20.58
CA SER A 113 -6.81 -6.26 -21.17
C SER A 113 -5.67 -5.83 -20.25
N GLY A 114 -4.57 -6.58 -20.27
CA GLY A 114 -3.37 -6.30 -19.50
C GLY A 114 -3.40 -6.71 -18.02
N PHE A 115 -4.58 -6.85 -17.43
CA PHE A 115 -4.75 -7.36 -16.07
C PHE A 115 -4.39 -8.85 -15.98
N VAL A 116 -3.45 -9.18 -15.11
CA VAL A 116 -3.03 -10.55 -14.84
C VAL A 116 -3.70 -11.04 -13.54
N PRO A 117 -4.50 -12.12 -13.59
CA PRO A 117 -5.14 -12.66 -12.39
C PRO A 117 -4.14 -13.41 -11.52
N VAL A 118 -4.21 -13.20 -10.20
CA VAL A 118 -3.39 -13.92 -9.21
C VAL A 118 -4.24 -14.64 -8.16
N ARG A 119 -5.30 -14.00 -7.64
CA ARG A 119 -6.28 -14.55 -6.69
C ARG A 119 -5.64 -15.21 -5.46
N THR A 120 -5.01 -14.40 -4.62
CA THR A 120 -4.39 -14.88 -3.38
C THR A 120 -5.43 -15.40 -2.37
N PRO A 121 -5.03 -16.18 -1.35
CA PRO A 121 -5.89 -16.48 -0.23
C PRO A 121 -6.43 -15.20 0.44
N LYS A 122 -7.64 -15.30 0.98
CA LYS A 122 -8.31 -14.20 1.66
C LYS A 122 -7.71 -13.96 3.05
N ILE A 123 -7.57 -12.69 3.43
CA ILE A 123 -7.14 -12.26 4.76
C ILE A 123 -8.13 -11.27 5.36
N ASP A 124 -8.33 -11.33 6.67
CA ASP A 124 -9.11 -10.35 7.42
C ASP A 124 -8.16 -9.36 8.12
N ILE A 125 -8.41 -8.07 7.95
CA ILE A 125 -7.62 -6.99 8.54
C ILE A 125 -8.24 -6.62 9.89
N VAL A 126 -7.97 -7.42 10.92
CA VAL A 126 -8.64 -7.33 12.23
C VAL A 126 -8.01 -6.32 13.20
N SER A 127 -6.78 -5.90 12.95
CA SER A 127 -6.03 -4.97 13.79
C SER A 127 -5.03 -4.12 13.00
N PRO A 128 -4.52 -3.02 13.56
CA PRO A 128 -3.33 -2.35 13.05
C PRO A 128 -2.13 -3.29 12.92
N GLY A 129 -1.20 -2.95 12.03
CA GLY A 129 0.05 -3.69 11.81
C GLY A 129 0.34 -4.00 10.33
N LEU A 130 1.35 -4.86 10.12
CA LEU A 130 1.77 -5.33 8.81
C LEU A 130 1.13 -6.65 8.45
N TYR A 131 0.51 -6.69 7.28
CA TYR A 131 -0.05 -7.89 6.69
C TYR A 131 0.71 -8.20 5.42
N TYR A 132 1.26 -9.40 5.33
CA TYR A 132 1.84 -9.88 4.10
C TYR A 132 0.78 -10.57 3.25
N VAL A 133 0.55 -10.08 2.04
CA VAL A 133 -0.46 -10.65 1.14
C VAL A 133 0.17 -11.74 0.29
N ALA A 134 1.17 -11.37 -0.51
CA ALA A 134 1.94 -12.29 -1.32
C ALA A 134 3.22 -11.65 -1.87
N THR A 135 4.19 -12.47 -2.25
CA THR A 135 5.12 -12.17 -3.33
C THR A 135 4.55 -12.73 -4.61
N VAL A 136 4.39 -11.88 -5.62
CA VAL A 136 3.91 -12.27 -6.95
C VAL A 136 5.08 -12.40 -7.92
N PHE A 137 4.96 -13.32 -8.88
CA PHE A 137 5.99 -13.58 -9.89
C PHE A 137 5.46 -13.25 -11.29
N PRO A 138 5.58 -11.98 -11.73
CA PRO A 138 5.30 -11.59 -13.11
C PRO A 138 5.90 -12.54 -14.14
N GLY A 139 5.09 -12.92 -15.15
CA GLY A 139 5.42 -13.94 -16.14
C GLY A 139 4.94 -15.35 -15.78
N GLN A 140 4.53 -15.59 -14.52
CA GLN A 140 4.01 -16.88 -14.04
C GLN A 140 2.67 -16.68 -13.32
N PRO A 141 1.57 -16.43 -14.06
CA PRO A 141 0.25 -16.24 -13.46
C PRO A 141 -0.14 -17.47 -12.66
N ARG A 142 -0.41 -17.31 -11.36
CA ARG A 142 -0.63 -18.34 -10.30
C ARG A 142 0.61 -18.77 -9.51
N ASN A 143 1.81 -18.34 -9.86
CA ASN A 143 2.95 -18.49 -8.96
C ASN A 143 2.99 -17.28 -8.02
N PHE A 144 2.70 -17.53 -6.74
CA PHE A 144 2.82 -16.55 -5.67
C PHE A 144 3.17 -17.25 -4.35
N GLU A 145 3.84 -16.53 -3.47
CA GLU A 145 4.20 -17.02 -2.14
C GLU A 145 3.50 -16.17 -1.08
N THR A 146 2.75 -16.78 -0.18
CA THR A 146 2.02 -16.06 0.89
C THR A 146 2.83 -15.93 2.18
N ARG A 147 4.11 -16.28 2.14
CA ARG A 147 5.06 -16.05 3.24
C ARG A 147 6.27 -15.29 2.72
N PRO A 148 6.74 -14.26 3.42
CA PRO A 148 7.99 -13.60 3.04
C PRO A 148 9.18 -14.49 3.38
N THR A 149 10.23 -14.42 2.57
CA THR A 149 11.50 -15.08 2.88
C THR A 149 12.35 -14.29 3.87
N ALA A 150 13.34 -14.94 4.46
CA ALA A 150 14.37 -14.33 5.29
C ALA A 150 15.01 -13.09 4.64
N ALA A 151 15.42 -13.25 3.38
CA ALA A 151 16.12 -12.24 2.62
C ALA A 151 15.21 -11.04 2.34
N GLN A 152 13.94 -11.32 2.01
CA GLN A 152 12.91 -10.32 1.82
C GLN A 152 12.66 -9.49 3.08
N LEU A 153 12.51 -10.14 4.24
CA LEU A 153 12.31 -9.44 5.52
C LEU A 153 13.53 -8.61 5.92
N ALA A 154 14.74 -9.14 5.72
CA ALA A 154 15.97 -8.41 5.97
C ALA A 154 16.08 -7.17 5.07
N LYS A 155 15.74 -7.31 3.78
CA LYS A 155 15.69 -6.21 2.82
C LYS A 155 14.67 -5.15 3.24
N LEU A 156 13.43 -5.56 3.55
CA LEU A 156 12.36 -4.67 4.01
C LEU A 156 12.80 -3.85 5.22
N ARG A 157 13.40 -4.46 6.23
CA ARG A 157 13.87 -3.74 7.43
C ARG A 157 14.94 -2.71 7.13
N ARG A 158 15.87 -3.04 6.24
CA ARG A 158 16.96 -2.15 5.85
C ARG A 158 16.46 -0.98 5.02
N GLU A 159 15.56 -1.22 4.08
CA GLU A 159 15.14 -0.24 3.08
C GLU A 159 13.90 0.56 3.50
N ARG A 160 13.08 0.01 4.40
CA ARG A 160 11.80 0.58 4.84
C ARG A 160 11.70 0.57 6.38
N PRO A 161 12.61 1.25 7.11
CA PRO A 161 12.59 1.27 8.58
C PRO A 161 11.28 1.81 9.16
N GLU A 162 10.58 2.69 8.43
CA GLU A 162 9.26 3.21 8.83
C GLU A 162 8.18 2.12 8.91
N LEU A 163 8.33 1.04 8.11
CA LEU A 163 7.44 -0.11 8.16
C LEU A 163 7.90 -1.11 9.21
N ALA A 164 9.22 -1.29 9.38
CA ALA A 164 9.79 -2.25 10.31
C ALA A 164 9.37 -2.02 11.78
N GLY A 165 8.99 -0.79 12.15
CA GLY A 165 8.45 -0.46 13.47
C GLY A 165 7.02 -0.96 13.73
N LEU A 166 6.29 -1.36 12.69
CA LEU A 166 4.95 -1.92 12.82
C LEU A 166 5.00 -3.41 13.18
N LYS A 167 4.01 -3.87 13.94
CA LYS A 167 3.87 -5.28 14.34
C LYS A 167 3.44 -6.13 13.13
N PRO A 168 4.17 -7.21 12.78
CA PRO A 168 3.68 -8.24 11.85
C PRO A 168 2.44 -8.94 12.42
N VAL A 169 1.43 -9.12 11.58
CA VAL A 169 0.16 -9.72 12.00
C VAL A 169 0.03 -11.16 11.55
N ASN A 170 0.26 -11.45 10.27
CA ASN A 170 0.12 -12.78 9.68
C ASN A 170 1.45 -13.42 9.25
N PHE A 171 2.57 -12.86 9.68
CA PHE A 171 3.91 -13.39 9.47
C PHE A 171 4.83 -13.11 10.67
N GLY A 172 5.97 -13.77 10.71
CA GLY A 172 7.00 -13.59 11.74
C GLY A 172 8.18 -12.77 11.24
N TRP A 173 8.78 -12.03 12.14
CA TRP A 173 10.00 -11.28 11.90
C TRP A 173 11.27 -12.16 11.92
N SER A 174 11.17 -13.33 12.55
CA SER A 174 12.13 -14.42 12.57
C SER A 174 11.56 -15.56 11.72
N ASN A 175 12.39 -16.13 10.84
CA ASN A 175 11.99 -17.27 9.98
C ASN A 175 11.57 -18.49 10.80
#